data_AF-A0A7W7CAZ0-F1
#
_entry.id   AF-A0A7W7CAZ0-F1
#
_cell.length_a   1.000
_cell.length_b   1.000
_cell.length_c   1.000
_cell.angle_alpha   90.00
_cell.angle_beta   90.00
_cell.angle_gamma   90.00
#
_symmetry.space_group_name_H-M   'P 1'
#
loop_
_entity.id
_entity.type
_entity.pdbx_description
1 polymer ?
#
loop_
_entity_poly.entity_id
_entity_poly.type
_entity_poly.pdbx_seq_one_letter_code
_entity_poly.pdbx_strand_id
1 'polypeptide(L)'
;MRFHLLVAGRAGDEFHDVAALRSTLHGSLSPPGHQDDTAHWQRLHQVVQSLHDLVSDGRAQEAVQFAEQVVEVLAGAAHQVTGQWDELADLAQRALAAHAIACRLVRPDPYRLAGWLIRLQLTHPDGPEVRLTEYTDALGTAGLAYYRQGAEAACRGLPTVRFGQTGRYDRHRWAVSRLVHELADHTGDPDLTVQILATDLSTAWQYLRIASELEDAGRSEAALAWVERGLVAAKGTGAVPRLVDLAVDQCVRLGRLDRAVELRRTAFRARPGLDAFLRLRAVADHAKSWDRERQRVLRWLRQPGEDDQRRNTVLVEILLWEGDRDAARRAAAERGCDPEILVRLDRVED
;
A
#
# COMPACT_ATOMS: atom_id res chain seq x y z
N MET A 1 -2.70 -9.22 -63.32
CA MET A 1 -2.16 -9.70 -62.03
C MET A 1 -2.56 -8.68 -60.97
N ARG A 2 -3.75 -8.71 -60.33
CA ARG A 2 -4.35 -9.67 -59.37
C ARG A 2 -3.50 -9.92 -58.10
N PHE A 3 -3.42 -8.90 -57.23
CA PHE A 3 -3.16 -9.03 -55.78
C PHE A 3 -3.74 -7.78 -55.08
N HIS A 4 -5.05 -7.74 -54.82
CA HIS A 4 -5.64 -6.73 -53.91
C HIS A 4 -7.00 -7.13 -53.29
N LEU A 5 -7.40 -8.41 -53.33
CA LEU A 5 -8.76 -8.84 -52.97
C LEU A 5 -8.85 -9.88 -51.85
N LEU A 6 -7.77 -10.15 -51.11
CA LEU A 6 -7.75 -11.17 -50.05
C LEU A 6 -7.70 -10.63 -48.61
N VAL A 7 -7.57 -9.32 -48.42
CA VAL A 7 -7.39 -8.74 -47.07
C VAL A 7 -8.71 -8.24 -46.45
N ALA A 8 -9.66 -7.78 -47.27
CA ALA A 8 -10.94 -7.28 -46.77
C ALA A 8 -11.84 -8.36 -46.13
N GLY A 9 -11.68 -9.64 -46.52
CA GLY A 9 -12.45 -10.74 -45.93
C GLY A 9 -12.01 -11.11 -44.51
N ARG A 10 -10.71 -10.99 -44.19
CA ARG A 10 -10.14 -11.40 -42.91
C ARG A 10 -10.50 -10.43 -41.77
N ALA A 11 -10.45 -9.13 -42.04
CA ALA A 11 -10.89 -8.10 -41.08
C ALA A 11 -12.38 -8.25 -40.71
N GLY A 12 -13.24 -8.61 -41.69
CA GLY A 12 -14.66 -8.85 -41.45
C GLY A 12 -14.93 -10.04 -40.54
N ASP A 13 -14.17 -11.13 -40.69
CA ASP A 13 -14.23 -12.31 -39.81
C ASP A 13 -13.76 -11.99 -38.38
N GLU A 14 -12.67 -11.24 -38.21
CA GLU A 14 -12.14 -10.84 -36.89
C GLU A 14 -13.17 -10.06 -36.05
N PHE A 15 -13.89 -9.11 -36.64
CA PHE A 15 -14.96 -8.37 -35.93
C PHE A 15 -16.19 -9.24 -35.66
N HIS A 16 -16.51 -10.20 -36.53
CA HIS A 16 -17.55 -11.19 -36.28
C HIS A 16 -17.16 -12.07 -35.09
N ASP A 17 -15.89 -12.43 -34.97
CA ASP A 17 -15.34 -13.19 -33.85
C ASP A 17 -15.46 -12.43 -32.53
N VAL A 18 -15.28 -11.11 -32.47
CA VAL A 18 -15.53 -10.33 -31.23
C VAL A 18 -17.01 -10.32 -30.81
N ALA A 19 -17.94 -10.24 -31.76
CA ALA A 19 -19.35 -10.37 -31.44
C ALA A 19 -19.69 -11.78 -30.93
N ALA A 20 -19.08 -12.81 -31.53
CA ALA A 20 -19.18 -14.19 -31.08
C ALA A 20 -18.54 -14.39 -29.70
N LEU A 21 -17.39 -13.77 -29.42
CA LEU A 21 -16.71 -13.74 -28.12
C LEU A 21 -17.63 -13.16 -27.04
N ARG A 22 -18.23 -12.00 -27.30
CA ARG A 22 -19.15 -11.34 -26.36
C ARG A 22 -20.37 -12.21 -26.08
N SER A 23 -20.96 -12.82 -27.11
CA SER A 23 -22.10 -13.72 -26.95
C SER A 23 -21.76 -14.99 -26.19
N THR A 24 -20.52 -15.47 -26.28
CA THR A 24 -20.09 -16.73 -25.66
C THR A 24 -19.67 -16.54 -24.21
N LEU A 25 -19.04 -15.42 -23.86
CA LEU A 25 -18.66 -15.11 -22.47
C LEU A 25 -19.86 -14.76 -21.56
N HIS A 26 -21.02 -14.46 -22.14
CA HIS A 26 -22.28 -14.28 -21.39
C HIS A 26 -22.90 -15.60 -20.87
N GLY A 27 -22.37 -16.77 -21.24
CA GLY A 27 -22.72 -18.05 -20.62
C GLY A 27 -21.71 -18.43 -19.54
N SER A 28 -22.16 -18.96 -18.39
CA SER A 28 -21.28 -19.50 -17.36
C SER A 28 -20.41 -20.61 -17.96
N LEU A 29 -19.11 -20.35 -18.16
CA LEU A 29 -18.17 -21.37 -18.60
C LEU A 29 -18.15 -22.49 -17.55
N SER A 30 -18.58 -23.68 -17.97
CA SER A 30 -18.72 -24.83 -17.09
C SER A 30 -17.34 -25.40 -16.72
N PRO A 31 -17.21 -26.11 -15.58
CA PRO A 31 -15.93 -26.68 -15.18
C PRO A 31 -15.38 -27.67 -16.23
N PRO A 32 -14.05 -27.84 -16.32
CA PRO A 32 -13.39 -28.53 -17.43
C PRO A 32 -13.87 -29.98 -17.57
N GLY A 33 -14.29 -30.35 -18.79
CA GLY A 33 -14.73 -31.71 -19.14
C GLY A 33 -15.71 -31.82 -20.31
N HIS A 34 -16.28 -30.72 -20.79
CA HIS A 34 -17.19 -30.72 -21.94
C HIS A 34 -16.45 -30.37 -23.25
N GLN A 35 -16.78 -31.10 -24.32
CA GLN A 35 -16.15 -30.97 -25.63
C GLN A 35 -16.36 -29.56 -26.24
N ASP A 36 -17.48 -28.90 -25.89
CA ASP A 36 -17.79 -27.52 -26.29
C ASP A 36 -16.90 -26.47 -25.61
N ASP A 37 -16.40 -26.72 -24.38
CA ASP A 37 -15.50 -25.80 -23.68
C ASP A 37 -14.10 -25.78 -24.32
N THR A 38 -13.60 -26.93 -24.78
CA THR A 38 -12.27 -27.00 -25.43
C THR A 38 -12.25 -26.23 -26.74
N ALA A 39 -13.28 -26.40 -27.58
CA ALA A 39 -13.41 -25.66 -28.83
C ALA A 39 -13.66 -24.15 -28.60
N HIS A 40 -14.24 -23.78 -27.44
CA HIS A 40 -14.39 -22.39 -27.04
C HIS A 40 -13.05 -21.74 -26.67
N TRP A 41 -12.28 -22.35 -25.76
CA TRP A 41 -10.95 -21.85 -25.39
C TRP A 41 -10.02 -21.77 -26.59
N GLN A 42 -10.03 -22.76 -27.48
CA GLN A 42 -9.27 -22.70 -28.74
C GLN A 42 -9.62 -21.48 -29.60
N ARG A 43 -10.90 -21.08 -29.65
CA ARG A 43 -11.33 -19.85 -30.34
C ARG A 43 -10.82 -18.59 -29.63
N LEU A 44 -10.84 -18.54 -28.30
CA LEU A 44 -10.25 -17.42 -27.55
C LEU A 44 -8.75 -17.27 -27.86
N HIS A 45 -8.01 -18.38 -27.82
CA HIS A 45 -6.59 -18.41 -28.19
C HIS A 45 -6.35 -17.97 -29.63
N GLN A 46 -7.18 -18.41 -30.58
CA GLN A 46 -7.08 -17.99 -31.98
C GLN A 46 -7.32 -16.50 -32.16
N VAL A 47 -8.33 -15.90 -31.51
CA VAL A 47 -8.56 -14.45 -31.61
C VAL A 47 -7.40 -13.65 -31.04
N VAL A 48 -6.87 -14.04 -29.88
CA VAL A 48 -5.68 -13.39 -29.32
C VAL A 48 -4.45 -13.59 -30.21
N GLN A 49 -4.31 -14.75 -30.88
CA GLN A 49 -3.25 -14.98 -31.85
C GLN A 49 -3.40 -14.08 -33.08
N SER A 50 -4.62 -13.88 -33.61
CA SER A 50 -4.88 -12.99 -34.73
C SER A 50 -4.42 -11.54 -34.46
N LEU A 51 -4.49 -11.07 -33.21
CA LEU A 51 -3.92 -9.77 -32.83
C LEU A 51 -2.42 -9.68 -33.09
N HIS A 52 -1.68 -10.73 -32.75
CA HIS A 52 -0.23 -10.79 -32.95
C HIS A 52 0.11 -10.91 -34.44
N ASP A 53 -0.69 -11.66 -35.19
CA ASP A 53 -0.54 -11.82 -36.64
C ASP A 53 -0.76 -10.48 -37.36
N LEU A 54 -1.79 -9.71 -36.98
CA LEU A 54 -2.04 -8.37 -37.52
C LEU A 54 -0.85 -7.41 -37.31
N VAL A 55 -0.24 -7.43 -36.12
CA VAL A 55 0.95 -6.63 -35.83
C VAL A 55 2.13 -7.08 -36.70
N SER A 56 2.33 -8.38 -36.84
CA SER A 56 3.41 -8.97 -37.63
C SER A 56 3.28 -8.71 -39.13
N ASP A 57 2.04 -8.67 -39.62
CA ASP A 57 1.68 -8.38 -41.01
C ASP A 57 1.73 -6.88 -41.35
N GLY A 58 2.15 -6.02 -40.40
CA GLY A 58 2.23 -4.57 -40.59
C GLY A 58 0.88 -3.84 -40.55
N ARG A 59 -0.19 -4.53 -40.12
CA ARG A 59 -1.56 -3.98 -39.97
C ARG A 59 -1.80 -3.44 -38.55
N ALA A 60 -0.79 -2.79 -37.98
CA ALA A 60 -0.80 -2.35 -36.59
C ALA A 60 -1.97 -1.38 -36.25
N GLN A 61 -2.40 -0.54 -37.21
CA GLN A 61 -3.56 0.35 -37.01
C GLN A 61 -4.85 -0.42 -36.70
N GLU A 62 -5.08 -1.52 -37.43
CA GLU A 62 -6.24 -2.40 -37.22
C GLU A 62 -6.09 -3.17 -35.91
N ALA A 63 -4.86 -3.64 -35.61
CA ALA A 63 -4.55 -4.32 -34.36
C ALA A 63 -4.85 -3.47 -33.12
N VAL A 64 -4.62 -2.15 -33.15
CA VAL A 64 -4.96 -1.26 -32.02
C VAL A 64 -6.45 -1.33 -31.70
N GLN A 65 -7.31 -1.06 -32.68
CA GLN A 65 -8.77 -1.04 -32.45
C GLN A 65 -9.31 -2.41 -32.08
N PHE A 66 -8.80 -3.46 -32.72
CA PHE A 66 -9.23 -4.82 -32.47
C PHE A 66 -8.80 -5.31 -31.07
N ALA A 67 -7.57 -5.01 -30.65
CA ALA A 67 -7.08 -5.42 -29.34
C ALA A 67 -7.86 -4.77 -28.20
N GLU A 68 -8.25 -3.50 -28.32
CA GLU A 68 -9.04 -2.83 -27.29
C GLU A 68 -10.38 -3.51 -27.05
N GLN A 69 -11.06 -3.92 -28.14
CA GLN A 69 -12.32 -4.65 -28.04
C GLN A 69 -12.14 -6.03 -27.39
N VAL A 70 -11.10 -6.76 -27.80
CA VAL A 70 -10.79 -8.09 -27.24
C VAL A 70 -10.44 -7.97 -25.75
N VAL A 71 -9.61 -6.99 -25.37
CA VAL A 71 -9.22 -6.75 -23.97
C VAL A 71 -10.43 -6.39 -23.11
N GLU A 72 -11.30 -5.49 -23.57
CA GLU A 72 -12.52 -5.13 -22.83
C GLU A 72 -13.46 -6.32 -22.63
N VAL A 73 -13.60 -7.17 -23.66
CA VAL A 73 -14.44 -8.37 -23.59
C VAL A 73 -13.86 -9.39 -22.60
N LEU A 74 -12.56 -9.70 -22.68
CA LEU A 74 -11.90 -10.64 -21.78
C LEU A 74 -11.91 -10.12 -20.33
N ALA A 75 -11.61 -8.83 -20.13
CA ALA A 75 -11.62 -8.20 -18.80
C ALA A 75 -13.03 -8.10 -18.20
N GLY A 76 -14.07 -7.98 -19.03
CA GLY A 76 -15.47 -8.04 -18.61
C GLY A 76 -15.93 -9.42 -18.14
N ALA A 77 -15.33 -10.48 -18.67
CA ALA A 77 -15.68 -11.85 -18.34
C ALA A 77 -15.03 -12.37 -17.04
N ALA A 78 -14.12 -11.61 -16.42
CA ALA A 78 -13.38 -12.02 -15.22
C ALA A 78 -14.22 -12.34 -13.97
N HIS A 79 -15.55 -12.14 -14.00
CA HIS A 79 -16.48 -12.57 -12.94
C HIS A 79 -17.50 -13.61 -13.40
N GLN A 80 -17.46 -14.01 -14.67
CA GLN A 80 -18.43 -14.89 -15.32
C GLN A 80 -17.91 -16.32 -15.51
N VAL A 81 -16.58 -16.53 -15.48
CA VAL A 81 -15.91 -17.78 -15.83
C VAL A 81 -15.68 -18.68 -14.62
N THR A 82 -16.44 -19.76 -14.43
CA THR A 82 -16.21 -20.64 -13.27
C THR A 82 -15.13 -21.69 -13.54
N GLY A 83 -13.93 -21.49 -12.96
CA GLY A 83 -12.76 -22.35 -13.21
C GLY A 83 -12.05 -21.93 -14.49
N GLN A 84 -10.71 -21.99 -14.53
CA GLN A 84 -9.86 -21.41 -15.59
C GLN A 84 -9.72 -19.88 -15.58
N TRP A 85 -9.88 -19.24 -14.41
CA TRP A 85 -9.59 -17.81 -14.22
C TRP A 85 -8.17 -17.43 -14.68
N ASP A 86 -7.18 -18.29 -14.39
CA ASP A 86 -5.79 -18.05 -14.75
C ASP A 86 -5.58 -18.03 -16.27
N GLU A 87 -6.31 -18.88 -17.02
CA GLU A 87 -6.23 -18.92 -18.49
C GLU A 87 -6.87 -17.70 -19.13
N LEU A 88 -8.02 -17.24 -18.61
CA LEU A 88 -8.65 -15.99 -19.05
C LEU A 88 -7.73 -14.79 -18.79
N ALA A 89 -7.12 -14.74 -17.60
CA ALA A 89 -6.20 -13.68 -17.21
C ALA A 89 -4.97 -13.64 -18.12
N ASP A 90 -4.38 -14.80 -18.45
CA ASP A 90 -3.26 -14.90 -19.41
C ASP A 90 -3.66 -14.38 -20.80
N LEU A 91 -4.82 -14.80 -21.31
CA LEU A 91 -5.31 -14.34 -22.61
C LEU A 91 -5.54 -12.82 -22.64
N ALA A 92 -6.13 -12.27 -21.58
CA ALA A 92 -6.32 -10.83 -21.45
C ALA A 92 -4.97 -10.08 -21.42
N GLN A 93 -3.99 -10.63 -20.70
CA GLN A 93 -2.65 -10.03 -20.63
C GLN A 93 -1.93 -10.08 -21.98
N ARG A 94 -2.03 -11.19 -22.71
CA ARG A 94 -1.46 -11.34 -24.05
C ARG A 94 -2.10 -10.40 -25.06
N ALA A 95 -3.42 -10.22 -25.01
CA ALA A 95 -4.12 -9.26 -25.85
C ALA A 95 -3.68 -7.81 -25.53
N LEU A 96 -3.50 -7.47 -24.25
CA LEU A 96 -3.02 -6.15 -23.84
C LEU A 96 -1.55 -5.91 -24.26
N ALA A 97 -0.71 -6.95 -24.23
CA ALA A 97 0.67 -6.86 -24.72
C ALA A 97 0.74 -6.61 -26.24
N ALA A 98 -0.11 -7.30 -27.03
CA ALA A 98 -0.24 -7.06 -28.46
C ALA A 98 -0.69 -5.62 -28.75
N HIS A 99 -1.66 -5.11 -27.98
CA HIS A 99 -2.09 -3.72 -28.04
C HIS A 99 -0.93 -2.74 -27.79
N ALA A 100 -0.13 -2.96 -26.75
CA ALA A 100 1.03 -2.10 -26.44
C ALA A 100 2.04 -2.06 -27.59
N ILE A 101 2.34 -3.21 -28.21
CA ILE A 101 3.23 -3.27 -29.38
C ILE A 101 2.63 -2.48 -30.54
N ALA A 102 1.34 -2.69 -30.87
CA ALA A 102 0.66 -1.99 -31.94
C ALA A 102 0.65 -0.47 -31.71
N CYS A 103 0.38 -0.02 -30.48
CA CYS A 103 0.41 1.40 -30.12
C CYS A 103 1.79 2.03 -30.29
N ARG A 104 2.89 1.33 -30.00
CA ARG A 104 4.25 1.85 -30.24
C ARG A 104 4.54 2.06 -31.72
N LEU A 105 4.04 1.18 -32.59
CA LEU A 105 4.21 1.28 -34.04
C LEU A 105 3.35 2.40 -34.64
N VAL A 106 2.09 2.47 -34.23
CA VAL A 106 1.09 3.39 -34.78
C VAL A 106 1.22 4.80 -34.20
N ARG A 107 1.56 4.91 -32.92
CA ARG A 107 1.50 6.15 -32.12
C ARG A 107 0.11 6.80 -32.20
N PRO A 108 -0.93 6.15 -31.65
CA PRO A 108 -2.28 6.72 -31.62
C PRO A 108 -2.31 8.03 -30.82
N ASP A 109 -3.41 8.78 -30.91
CA ASP A 109 -3.58 10.00 -30.11
C ASP A 109 -3.33 9.72 -28.61
N PRO A 110 -2.36 10.42 -27.98
CA PRO A 110 -1.89 10.06 -26.64
C PRO A 110 -2.94 10.30 -25.56
N TYR A 111 -3.83 11.28 -25.74
CA TYR A 111 -4.93 11.56 -24.79
C TYR A 111 -6.00 10.47 -24.85
N ARG A 112 -6.37 10.05 -26.07
CA ARG A 112 -7.31 8.96 -26.30
C ARG A 112 -6.79 7.64 -25.73
N LEU A 113 -5.51 7.33 -25.94
CA LEU A 113 -4.87 6.13 -25.40
C LEU A 113 -4.82 6.16 -23.86
N ALA A 114 -4.34 7.25 -23.26
CA ALA A 114 -4.32 7.41 -21.81
C ALA A 114 -5.73 7.27 -21.20
N GLY A 115 -6.72 7.89 -21.82
CA GLY A 115 -8.12 7.80 -21.40
C GLY A 115 -8.68 6.38 -21.50
N TRP A 116 -8.29 5.61 -22.52
CA TRP A 116 -8.68 4.20 -22.63
C TRP A 116 -8.06 3.35 -21.51
N LEU A 117 -6.75 3.49 -21.26
CA LEU A 117 -6.06 2.76 -20.18
C LEU A 117 -6.64 3.05 -18.80
N ILE A 118 -6.99 4.32 -18.51
CA ILE A 118 -7.66 4.69 -17.27
C ILE A 118 -9.03 4.00 -17.17
N ARG A 119 -9.85 4.08 -18.22
CA ARG A 119 -11.19 3.47 -18.21
C ARG A 119 -11.13 1.96 -18.05
N LEU A 120 -10.21 1.28 -18.73
CA LEU A 120 -10.01 -0.16 -18.62
C LEU A 120 -9.78 -0.57 -17.16
N GLN A 121 -8.80 0.04 -16.50
CA GLN A 121 -8.45 -0.27 -15.11
C GLN A 121 -9.57 0.07 -14.11
N LEU A 122 -10.26 1.20 -14.31
CA LEU A 122 -11.35 1.60 -13.43
C LEU A 122 -12.61 0.73 -13.57
N THR A 123 -12.87 0.22 -14.78
CA THR A 123 -14.07 -0.59 -15.07
C THR A 123 -13.82 -2.07 -14.77
N HIS A 124 -12.60 -2.53 -15.04
CA HIS A 124 -12.15 -3.91 -14.90
C HIS A 124 -10.92 -4.02 -14.01
N PRO A 125 -11.02 -3.74 -12.71
CA PRO A 125 -9.87 -3.83 -11.82
C PRO A 125 -9.30 -5.24 -11.65
N ASP A 126 -10.10 -6.27 -11.94
CA ASP A 126 -9.70 -7.68 -12.02
C ASP A 126 -9.20 -8.09 -13.43
N GLY A 127 -9.15 -7.12 -14.36
CA GLY A 127 -8.70 -7.33 -15.72
C GLY A 127 -7.16 -7.42 -15.84
N PRO A 128 -6.64 -7.35 -17.06
CA PRO A 128 -5.20 -7.44 -17.30
C PRO A 128 -4.46 -6.27 -16.65
N GLU A 129 -3.23 -6.52 -16.24
CA GLU A 129 -2.39 -5.53 -15.59
C GLU A 129 -1.79 -4.59 -16.63
N VAL A 130 -2.16 -3.30 -16.54
CA VAL A 130 -1.60 -2.24 -17.36
C VAL A 130 -0.24 -1.86 -16.79
N ARG A 131 0.80 -1.98 -17.62
CA ARG A 131 2.16 -1.51 -17.32
C ARG A 131 2.50 -0.29 -18.18
N LEU A 132 2.57 0.89 -17.58
CA LEU A 132 2.87 2.17 -18.25
C LEU A 132 4.24 2.15 -18.95
N THR A 133 5.18 1.35 -18.45
CA THR A 133 6.48 1.12 -19.11
C THR A 133 6.31 0.59 -20.54
N GLU A 134 5.31 -0.24 -20.81
CA GLU A 134 5.04 -0.78 -22.15
C GLU A 134 4.44 0.26 -23.11
N TYR A 135 3.81 1.30 -22.57
CA TYR A 135 3.11 2.37 -23.28
C TYR A 135 3.85 3.71 -23.30
N THR A 136 5.02 3.82 -22.65
CA THR A 136 5.74 5.09 -22.46
C THR A 136 6.00 5.82 -23.78
N ASP A 137 6.48 5.09 -24.80
CA ASP A 137 6.77 5.66 -26.12
C ASP A 137 5.52 6.12 -26.88
N ALA A 138 4.40 5.40 -26.71
CA ALA A 138 3.14 5.68 -27.40
C ALA A 138 2.38 6.85 -26.74
N LEU A 139 2.44 6.94 -25.41
CA LEU A 139 1.83 8.03 -24.63
C LEU A 139 2.63 9.33 -24.73
N GLY A 140 3.96 9.22 -24.73
CA GLY A 140 4.84 10.37 -24.60
C GLY A 140 4.56 11.19 -23.33
N THR A 141 5.15 12.38 -23.25
CA THR A 141 5.00 13.27 -22.08
C THR A 141 3.56 13.76 -21.90
N ALA A 142 2.87 14.07 -23.00
CA ALA A 142 1.50 14.59 -22.97
C ALA A 142 0.49 13.54 -22.50
N GLY A 143 0.56 12.31 -23.02
CA GLY A 143 -0.32 11.21 -22.61
C GLY A 143 -0.07 10.79 -21.16
N LEU A 144 1.19 10.72 -20.72
CA LEU A 144 1.53 10.43 -19.32
C LEU A 144 1.05 11.54 -18.37
N ALA A 145 1.14 12.81 -18.76
CA ALA A 145 0.60 13.91 -17.97
C ALA A 145 -0.93 13.83 -17.85
N TYR A 146 -1.62 13.49 -18.94
CA TYR A 146 -3.07 13.27 -18.91
C TYR A 146 -3.44 12.05 -18.04
N TYR A 147 -2.68 10.97 -18.13
CA TYR A 147 -2.86 9.78 -17.29
C TYR A 147 -2.72 10.14 -15.81
N ARG A 148 -1.67 10.90 -15.44
CA ARG A 148 -1.46 11.40 -14.08
C ARG A 148 -2.65 12.20 -13.59
N GLN A 149 -3.11 13.17 -14.37
CA GLN A 149 -4.27 13.99 -14.00
C GLN A 149 -5.51 13.13 -13.74
N GLY A 150 -5.76 12.12 -14.58
CA GLY A 150 -6.88 11.18 -14.41
C GLY A 150 -6.75 10.34 -13.14
N ALA A 151 -5.57 9.77 -12.89
CA ALA A 151 -5.30 8.95 -11.70
C ALA A 151 -5.45 9.76 -10.40
N GLU A 152 -4.86 10.95 -10.34
CA GLU A 152 -5.02 11.82 -9.18
C GLU A 152 -6.45 12.31 -8.98
N ALA A 153 -7.17 12.60 -10.08
CA ALA A 153 -8.58 13.01 -10.00
C ALA A 153 -9.45 11.88 -9.45
N ALA A 154 -9.25 10.65 -9.93
CA ALA A 154 -9.94 9.47 -9.40
C ALA A 154 -9.62 9.27 -7.91
N CYS A 155 -8.35 9.42 -7.51
CA CYS A 155 -7.93 9.34 -6.12
C CYS A 155 -8.57 10.40 -5.22
N ARG A 156 -8.60 11.67 -5.68
CA ARG A 156 -9.26 12.78 -4.96
C ARG A 156 -10.77 12.58 -4.84
N GLY A 157 -11.38 11.83 -5.76
CA GLY A 157 -12.80 11.48 -5.71
C GLY A 157 -13.16 10.45 -4.65
N LEU A 158 -12.17 9.72 -4.10
CA LEU A 158 -12.44 8.72 -3.06
C LEU A 158 -12.79 9.38 -1.72
N PRO A 159 -13.81 8.87 -1.00
CA PRO A 159 -14.09 9.35 0.35
C PRO A 159 -12.95 8.94 1.29
N THR A 160 -12.47 9.89 2.10
CA THR A 160 -11.49 9.59 3.16
C THR A 160 -12.14 8.84 4.31
N VAL A 161 -11.65 7.65 4.60
CA VAL A 161 -12.03 6.90 5.81
C VAL A 161 -11.28 7.52 6.99
N ARG A 162 -12.02 8.03 7.98
CA ARG A 162 -11.43 8.69 9.16
C ARG A 162 -11.09 7.67 10.24
N PHE A 163 -10.23 8.07 11.16
CA PHE A 163 -9.83 7.25 12.30
C PHE A 163 -11.04 6.69 13.05
N GLY A 164 -11.03 5.37 13.32
CA GLY A 164 -12.10 4.66 14.01
C GLY A 164 -13.31 4.31 13.14
N GLN A 165 -13.35 4.74 11.88
CA GLN A 165 -14.37 4.28 10.93
C GLN A 165 -13.93 2.96 10.29
N THR A 166 -14.89 2.07 10.04
CA THR A 166 -14.64 0.85 9.28
C THR A 166 -14.41 1.22 7.81
N GLY A 167 -13.28 0.80 7.26
CA GLY A 167 -13.00 0.97 5.84
C GLY A 167 -14.07 0.27 4.99
N ARG A 168 -14.65 1.00 4.03
CA ARG A 168 -15.38 0.39 2.92
C ARG A 168 -14.37 0.11 1.83
N TYR A 169 -13.93 -1.14 1.75
CA TYR A 169 -13.15 -1.63 0.64
C TYR A 169 -14.11 -2.06 -0.45
N ASP A 170 -14.49 -1.11 -1.31
CA ASP A 170 -15.28 -1.40 -2.51
C ASP A 170 -14.39 -1.57 -3.73
N ARG A 171 -14.95 -2.21 -4.76
CA ARG A 171 -14.27 -2.51 -6.02
C ARG A 171 -13.70 -1.26 -6.69
N HIS A 172 -14.36 -0.10 -6.52
CA HIS A 172 -13.92 1.15 -7.11
C HIS A 172 -12.67 1.70 -6.42
N ARG A 173 -12.63 1.72 -5.08
CA ARG A 173 -11.42 2.09 -4.33
C ARG A 173 -10.22 1.24 -4.75
N TRP A 174 -10.41 -0.08 -4.87
CA TRP A 174 -9.32 -0.97 -5.30
C TRP A 174 -8.84 -0.64 -6.72
N ALA A 175 -9.75 -0.37 -7.64
CA ALA A 175 -9.41 0.05 -9.01
C ALA A 175 -8.57 1.33 -9.03
N VAL A 176 -8.98 2.34 -8.26
CA VAL A 176 -8.24 3.60 -8.13
C VAL A 176 -6.88 3.37 -7.46
N SER A 177 -6.79 2.51 -6.46
CA SER A 177 -5.52 2.16 -5.83
C SER A 177 -4.54 1.54 -6.83
N ARG A 178 -4.98 0.57 -7.65
CA ARG A 178 -4.13 -0.03 -8.69
C ARG A 178 -3.65 1.02 -9.69
N LEU A 179 -4.56 1.87 -10.16
CA LEU A 179 -4.27 2.93 -11.12
C LEU A 179 -3.19 3.91 -10.60
N VAL A 180 -3.29 4.32 -9.34
CA VAL A 180 -2.34 5.24 -8.70
C VAL A 180 -1.02 4.54 -8.37
N HIS A 181 -1.04 3.29 -7.93
CA HIS A 181 0.18 2.52 -7.66
C HIS A 181 1.00 2.29 -8.94
N GLU A 182 0.37 1.89 -10.04
CA GLU A 182 1.07 1.76 -11.32
C GLU A 182 1.74 3.08 -11.75
N LEU A 183 1.06 4.21 -11.54
CA LEU A 183 1.65 5.52 -11.81
C LEU A 183 2.82 5.85 -10.87
N ALA A 184 2.69 5.53 -9.58
CA ALA A 184 3.73 5.74 -8.58
C ALA A 184 4.98 4.91 -8.92
N ASP A 185 4.80 3.63 -9.26
CA ASP A 185 5.88 2.72 -9.65
C ASP A 185 6.56 3.18 -10.94
N HIS A 186 5.77 3.63 -11.94
CA HIS A 186 6.31 4.14 -13.19
C HIS A 186 7.10 5.45 -13.02
N THR A 187 6.66 6.33 -12.11
CA THR A 187 7.25 7.67 -11.96
C THR A 187 8.26 7.78 -10.81
N GLY A 188 8.31 6.79 -9.92
CA GLY A 188 9.09 6.84 -8.69
C GLY A 188 8.63 7.95 -7.74
N ASP A 189 7.37 8.36 -7.82
CA ASP A 189 6.83 9.49 -7.05
C ASP A 189 6.14 9.01 -5.76
N PRO A 190 6.77 9.19 -4.58
CA PRO A 190 6.20 8.76 -3.30
C PRO A 190 4.94 9.54 -2.93
N ASP A 191 4.72 10.75 -3.47
CA ASP A 191 3.52 11.53 -3.15
C ASP A 191 2.24 10.87 -3.67
N LEU A 192 2.32 10.09 -4.75
CA LEU A 192 1.18 9.33 -5.26
C LEU A 192 0.81 8.19 -4.30
N THR A 193 1.79 7.45 -3.79
CA THR A 193 1.57 6.42 -2.76
C THR A 193 0.99 7.04 -1.49
N VAL A 194 1.53 8.18 -1.05
CA VAL A 194 1.00 8.92 0.10
C VAL A 194 -0.45 9.36 -0.15
N GLN A 195 -0.77 9.84 -1.36
CA GLN A 195 -2.11 10.30 -1.71
C GLN A 195 -3.15 9.18 -1.61
N ILE A 196 -2.85 7.99 -2.15
CA ILE A 196 -3.79 6.86 -2.07
C ILE A 196 -3.93 6.34 -0.64
N LEU A 197 -2.83 6.22 0.10
CA LEU A 197 -2.87 5.81 1.51
C LEU A 197 -3.64 6.82 2.37
N ALA A 198 -3.54 8.11 2.08
CA ALA A 198 -4.28 9.16 2.78
C ALA A 198 -5.80 9.09 2.57
N THR A 199 -6.29 8.27 1.63
CA THR A 199 -7.73 8.00 1.48
C THR A 199 -8.28 7.03 2.54
N ASP A 200 -7.41 6.35 3.29
CA ASP A 200 -7.78 5.52 4.43
C ASP A 200 -6.89 5.84 5.65
N LEU A 201 -7.46 6.55 6.61
CA LEU A 201 -6.83 6.89 7.88
C LEU A 201 -7.54 6.23 9.07
N SER A 202 -8.19 5.08 8.83
CA SER A 202 -9.01 4.34 9.80
C SER A 202 -8.26 3.91 11.06
N THR A 203 -6.96 3.65 10.95
CA THR A 203 -6.14 3.11 12.05
C THR A 203 -4.79 3.81 12.17
N ALA A 204 -4.16 3.69 13.33
CA ALA A 204 -2.81 4.20 13.57
C ALA A 204 -1.76 3.58 12.62
N TRP A 205 -2.01 2.36 12.14
CA TRP A 205 -1.15 1.69 11.16
C TRP A 205 -1.12 2.41 9.82
N GLN A 206 -2.21 3.06 9.40
CA GLN A 206 -2.22 3.81 8.14
C GLN A 206 -1.32 5.05 8.20
N TYR A 207 -1.34 5.77 9.32
CA TYR A 207 -0.41 6.87 9.56
C TYR A 207 1.04 6.41 9.59
N LEU A 208 1.30 5.26 10.22
CA LEU A 208 2.65 4.68 10.26
C LEU A 208 3.11 4.31 8.85
N ARG A 209 2.26 3.66 8.05
CA ARG A 209 2.56 3.28 6.67
C ARG A 209 2.92 4.51 5.83
N ILE A 210 2.11 5.56 5.87
CA ILE A 210 2.40 6.82 5.16
C ILE A 210 3.74 7.42 5.59
N ALA A 211 4.00 7.44 6.89
CA ALA A 211 5.25 7.98 7.42
C ALA A 211 6.48 7.15 7.01
N SER A 212 6.36 5.82 6.95
CA SER A 212 7.42 4.94 6.44
C SER A 212 7.72 5.18 4.97
N GLU A 213 6.71 5.31 4.10
CA GLU A 213 6.92 5.66 2.68
C GLU A 213 7.70 6.99 2.52
N LEU A 214 7.38 7.98 3.36
CA LEU A 214 8.08 9.26 3.36
C LEU A 214 9.50 9.16 3.94
N GLU A 215 9.73 8.31 4.93
CA GLU A 215 11.06 8.03 5.46
C GLU A 215 11.95 7.36 4.41
N ASP A 216 11.42 6.34 3.71
CA ASP A 216 12.15 5.62 2.66
C ASP A 216 12.49 6.55 1.48
N ALA A 217 11.64 7.56 1.22
CA ALA A 217 11.91 8.65 0.29
C ALA A 217 12.83 9.75 0.83
N GLY A 218 13.36 9.64 2.05
CA GLY A 218 14.26 10.62 2.67
C GLY A 218 13.60 11.91 3.15
N ARG A 219 12.26 11.95 3.24
CA ARG A 219 11.47 13.15 3.60
C ARG A 219 11.15 13.19 5.09
N SER A 220 12.18 13.28 5.93
CA SER A 220 12.06 13.20 7.41
C SER A 220 11.06 14.17 8.04
N GLU A 221 10.99 15.44 7.59
CA GLU A 221 10.01 16.42 8.11
C GLU A 221 8.57 15.99 7.81
N ALA A 222 8.31 15.50 6.59
CA ALA A 222 6.98 15.06 6.19
C ALA A 222 6.58 13.77 6.92
N ALA A 223 7.52 12.83 7.07
CA ALA A 223 7.33 11.62 7.86
C ALA A 223 6.96 11.97 9.31
N LEU A 224 7.74 12.85 9.95
CA LEU A 224 7.46 13.30 11.32
C LEU A 224 6.07 13.93 11.46
N ALA A 225 5.68 14.81 10.53
CA ALA A 225 4.35 15.43 10.53
C ALA A 225 3.21 14.40 10.45
N TRP A 226 3.36 13.35 9.63
CA TRP A 226 2.37 12.27 9.54
C TRP A 226 2.30 11.42 10.80
N VAL A 227 3.44 11.12 11.40
CA VAL A 227 3.49 10.39 12.68
C VAL A 227 2.79 11.17 13.79
N GLU A 228 3.06 12.48 13.90
CA GLU A 228 2.42 13.32 14.91
C GLU A 228 0.89 13.39 14.72
N ARG A 229 0.41 13.49 13.48
CA ARG A 229 -1.02 13.37 13.16
C ARG A 229 -1.61 12.03 13.63
N GLY A 230 -0.88 10.93 13.41
CA GLY A 230 -1.28 9.60 13.85
C GLY A 230 -1.35 9.45 15.37
N LEU A 231 -0.38 10.01 16.09
CA LEU A 231 -0.37 10.02 17.56
C LEU A 231 -1.58 10.79 18.13
N VAL A 232 -1.90 11.94 17.55
CA VAL A 232 -3.09 12.75 17.92
C VAL A 232 -4.39 11.99 17.66
N ALA A 233 -4.51 11.36 16.48
CA ALA A 233 -5.70 10.60 16.10
C ALA A 233 -5.91 9.37 16.99
N ALA A 234 -4.84 8.63 17.27
CA ALA A 234 -4.92 7.34 17.95
C ALA A 234 -5.17 7.42 19.46
N LYS A 235 -4.90 8.57 20.10
CA LYS A 235 -5.11 8.79 21.54
C LYS A 235 -4.61 7.64 22.44
N GLY A 236 -3.48 7.01 22.07
CA GLY A 236 -2.87 5.91 22.83
C GLY A 236 -3.29 4.49 22.44
N THR A 237 -4.08 4.31 21.38
CA THR A 237 -4.55 3.00 20.89
C THR A 237 -3.77 2.50 19.66
N GLY A 238 -3.83 1.20 19.37
CA GLY A 238 -3.22 0.62 18.16
C GLY A 238 -1.70 0.78 18.10
N ALA A 239 -1.18 1.19 16.94
CA ALA A 239 0.24 1.28 16.60
C ALA A 239 1.02 2.44 17.24
N VAL A 240 0.48 3.09 18.29
CA VAL A 240 1.13 4.24 18.97
C VAL A 240 2.59 3.97 19.39
N PRO A 241 2.97 2.80 19.94
CA PRO A 241 4.38 2.55 20.26
C PRO A 241 5.31 2.68 19.05
N ARG A 242 4.89 2.16 17.89
CA ARG A 242 5.66 2.23 16.63
C ARG A 242 5.69 3.63 16.05
N LEU A 243 4.59 4.37 16.17
CA LEU A 243 4.57 5.80 15.84
C LEU A 243 5.53 6.58 16.73
N VAL A 244 5.60 6.32 18.04
CA VAL A 244 6.58 6.99 18.91
C VAL A 244 8.01 6.63 18.53
N ASP A 245 8.29 5.35 18.22
CA ASP A 245 9.62 4.92 17.75
C ASP A 245 10.03 5.73 16.50
N LEU A 246 9.18 5.75 15.47
CA LEU A 246 9.47 6.48 14.24
C LEU A 246 9.58 8.00 14.46
N ALA A 247 8.73 8.60 15.30
CA ALA A 247 8.81 10.02 15.64
C ALA A 247 10.17 10.39 16.27
N VAL A 248 10.65 9.54 17.17
CA VAL A 248 11.93 9.71 17.87
C VAL A 248 13.08 9.59 16.87
N ASP A 249 13.06 8.58 16.02
CA ASP A 249 14.10 8.37 15.00
C ASP A 249 14.17 9.57 14.04
N GLN A 250 13.02 10.08 13.56
CA GLN A 250 12.98 11.28 12.73
C GLN A 250 13.45 12.54 13.50
N CYS A 251 13.08 12.70 14.76
CA CYS A 251 13.57 13.82 15.57
C CYS A 251 15.09 13.77 15.73
N VAL A 252 15.67 12.59 15.96
CA VAL A 252 17.13 12.42 16.05
C VAL A 252 17.80 12.76 14.71
N ARG A 253 17.29 12.25 13.58
CA ARG A 253 17.80 12.59 12.23
C ARG A 253 17.79 14.10 11.96
N LEU A 254 16.74 14.80 12.42
CA LEU A 254 16.59 16.25 12.27
C LEU A 254 17.34 17.07 13.34
N GLY A 255 18.08 16.42 14.26
CA GLY A 255 18.80 17.10 15.35
C GLY A 255 17.91 17.67 16.46
N ARG A 256 16.61 17.32 16.48
CA ARG A 256 15.60 17.78 17.46
C ARG A 256 15.60 16.90 18.71
N LEU A 257 16.74 16.81 19.37
CA LEU A 257 16.94 15.87 20.49
C LEU A 257 16.01 16.13 21.68
N ASP A 258 15.76 17.40 22.02
CA ASP A 258 14.84 17.76 23.11
C ASP A 258 13.42 17.23 22.86
N ARG A 259 12.97 17.27 21.60
CA ARG A 259 11.67 16.75 21.19
C ARG A 259 11.63 15.22 21.25
N ALA A 260 12.71 14.55 20.82
CA ALA A 260 12.84 13.10 20.93
C ALA A 260 12.76 12.63 22.39
N VAL A 261 13.45 13.33 23.30
CA VAL A 261 13.38 13.08 24.75
C VAL A 261 11.96 13.29 25.29
N GLU A 262 11.28 14.37 24.87
CA GLU A 262 9.90 14.65 25.28
C GLU A 262 8.92 13.55 24.84
N LEU A 263 9.05 13.06 23.61
CA LEU A 263 8.24 11.97 23.07
C LEU A 263 8.42 10.69 23.88
N ARG A 264 9.68 10.29 24.15
CA ARG A 264 9.98 9.12 24.98
C ARG A 264 9.47 9.27 26.42
N ARG A 265 9.60 10.46 27.00
CA ARG A 265 9.07 10.73 28.35
C ARG A 265 7.55 10.61 28.39
N THR A 266 6.87 11.13 27.37
CA THR A 266 5.40 11.03 27.27
C THR A 266 4.97 9.57 27.12
N ALA A 267 5.66 8.81 26.28
CA ALA A 267 5.41 7.38 26.11
C ALA A 267 5.65 6.57 27.40
N PHE A 268 6.74 6.87 28.13
CA PHE A 268 7.01 6.27 29.44
C PHE A 268 5.89 6.54 30.44
N ARG A 269 5.37 7.77 30.51
CA ARG A 269 4.25 8.10 31.41
C ARG A 269 2.95 7.38 31.03
N ALA A 270 2.70 7.20 29.75
CA ALA A 270 1.51 6.50 29.27
C ALA A 270 1.56 4.99 29.56
N ARG A 271 2.74 4.37 29.42
CA ARG A 271 2.96 2.95 29.74
C ARG A 271 4.32 2.79 30.44
N PRO A 272 4.36 2.97 31.77
CA PRO A 272 5.59 2.82 32.54
C PRO A 272 6.09 1.39 32.51
N GLY A 273 7.40 1.24 32.42
CA GLY A 273 8.09 -0.05 32.44
C GLY A 273 9.58 0.12 32.17
N LEU A 274 10.37 -0.92 32.47
CA LEU A 274 11.82 -0.88 32.30
C LEU A 274 12.24 -0.64 30.84
N ASP A 275 11.61 -1.29 29.84
CA ASP A 275 11.92 -1.05 28.42
C ASP A 275 11.71 0.41 28.01
N ALA A 276 10.58 1.02 28.41
CA ALA A 276 10.31 2.42 28.13
C ALA A 276 11.31 3.36 28.81
N PHE A 277 11.79 3.02 30.01
CA PHE A 277 12.85 3.74 30.71
C PHE A 277 14.18 3.66 29.96
N LEU A 278 14.58 2.48 29.49
CA LEU A 278 15.81 2.28 28.72
C LEU A 278 15.78 3.01 27.38
N ARG A 279 14.65 3.00 26.68
CA ARG A 279 14.45 3.79 25.45
C ARG A 279 14.54 5.29 25.69
N LEU A 280 13.99 5.78 26.80
CA LEU A 280 14.15 7.19 27.19
C LEU A 280 15.61 7.51 27.51
N ARG A 281 16.29 6.65 28.26
CA ARG A 281 17.70 6.80 28.59
C ARG A 281 18.56 6.93 27.34
N ALA A 282 18.41 6.02 26.37
CA ALA A 282 19.20 6.03 25.15
C ALA A 282 19.16 7.38 24.41
N VAL A 283 17.96 7.96 24.28
CA VAL A 283 17.79 9.27 23.63
C VAL A 283 18.29 10.41 24.50
N ALA A 284 18.07 10.36 25.82
CA ALA A 284 18.52 11.38 26.75
C ALA A 284 20.05 11.40 26.94
N ASP A 285 20.72 10.25 26.86
CA ASP A 285 22.18 10.13 26.83
C ASP A 285 22.73 10.81 25.57
N HIS A 286 22.13 10.54 24.41
CA HIS A 286 22.49 11.22 23.16
C HIS A 286 22.28 12.74 23.22
N ALA A 287 21.20 13.18 23.88
CA ALA A 287 20.90 14.59 24.16
C ALA A 287 21.74 15.21 25.29
N LYS A 288 22.59 14.42 25.99
CA LYS A 288 23.35 14.83 27.19
C LYS A 288 22.47 15.39 28.32
N SER A 289 21.25 14.89 28.43
CA SER A 289 20.24 15.34 29.39
C SER A 289 19.80 14.25 30.37
N TRP A 290 20.52 13.11 30.42
CA TRP A 290 20.10 11.93 31.17
C TRP A 290 19.88 12.19 32.65
N ASP A 291 20.82 12.83 33.35
CA ASP A 291 20.71 13.05 34.80
C ASP A 291 19.43 13.81 35.17
N ARG A 292 19.11 14.83 34.37
CA ARG A 292 17.88 15.63 34.54
C ARG A 292 16.63 14.80 34.29
N GLU A 293 16.61 14.00 33.23
CA GLU A 293 15.45 13.17 32.88
C GLU A 293 15.26 11.99 33.85
N ARG A 294 16.35 11.35 34.30
CA ARG A 294 16.31 10.32 35.34
C ARG A 294 15.69 10.86 36.62
N GLN A 295 16.16 12.00 37.12
CA GLN A 295 15.58 12.62 38.32
C GLN A 295 14.09 12.93 38.15
N ARG A 296 13.69 13.39 36.96
CA ARG A 296 12.29 13.68 36.62
C ARG A 296 11.42 12.42 36.60
N VAL A 297 11.92 11.31 36.04
CA VAL A 297 11.24 10.01 36.03
C VAL A 297 11.08 9.44 37.43
N LEU A 298 12.17 9.36 38.21
CA LEU A 298 12.12 8.80 39.57
C LEU A 298 11.22 9.63 40.49
N ARG A 299 11.24 10.97 40.36
CA ARG A 299 10.33 11.84 41.10
C ARG A 299 8.88 11.56 40.75
N TRP A 300 8.58 11.35 39.47
CA TRP A 300 7.22 11.03 39.01
C TRP A 300 6.75 9.66 39.51
N LEU A 301 7.60 8.63 39.48
CA LEU A 301 7.28 7.30 40.01
C LEU A 301 7.00 7.31 41.52
N ARG A 302 7.67 8.19 42.28
CA ARG A 302 7.48 8.35 43.73
C ARG A 302 6.27 9.23 44.10
N GLN A 303 5.62 9.88 43.15
CA GLN A 303 4.42 10.68 43.46
C GLN A 303 3.21 9.75 43.68
N PRO A 304 2.44 9.92 44.77
CA PRO A 304 1.23 9.13 45.00
C PRO A 304 0.21 9.38 43.87
N GLY A 305 -0.54 8.35 43.49
CA GLY A 305 -1.56 8.43 42.44
C GLY A 305 -2.38 7.14 42.29
N GLU A 306 -3.29 7.13 41.31
CA GLU A 306 -4.28 6.03 41.11
C GLU A 306 -3.67 4.65 40.79
N ASP A 307 -2.39 4.60 40.36
CA ASP A 307 -1.64 3.37 40.00
C ASP A 307 -0.38 3.16 40.87
N ASP A 308 -0.45 3.49 42.17
CA ASP A 308 0.75 3.58 43.04
C ASP A 308 1.56 2.27 43.10
N GLN A 309 0.89 1.11 43.25
CA GLN A 309 1.57 -0.19 43.27
C GLN A 309 2.27 -0.50 41.94
N ARG A 310 1.60 -0.27 40.80
CA ARG A 310 2.20 -0.52 39.46
C ARG A 310 3.39 0.40 39.21
N ARG A 311 3.30 1.68 39.56
CA ARG A 311 4.41 2.63 39.45
C ARG A 311 5.56 2.25 40.38
N ASN A 312 5.24 1.77 41.58
CA ASN A 312 6.25 1.33 42.53
C ASN A 312 6.97 0.06 42.06
N THR A 313 6.26 -0.90 41.44
CA THR A 313 6.90 -2.06 40.78
C THR A 313 7.91 -1.61 39.73
N VAL A 314 7.54 -0.67 38.85
CA VAL A 314 8.45 -0.13 37.83
C VAL A 314 9.64 0.61 38.46
N LEU A 315 9.43 1.34 39.56
CA LEU A 315 10.51 1.97 40.32
C LEU A 315 11.49 0.94 40.87
N VAL A 316 10.99 -0.14 41.47
CA VAL A 316 11.81 -1.24 42.00
C VAL A 316 12.60 -1.90 40.87
N GLU A 317 11.98 -2.20 39.73
CA GLU A 317 12.65 -2.77 38.56
C GLU A 317 13.79 -1.87 38.04
N ILE A 318 13.56 -0.57 37.96
CA ILE A 318 14.57 0.40 37.54
C ILE A 318 15.73 0.44 38.53
N LEU A 319 15.45 0.53 39.84
CA LEU A 319 16.49 0.59 40.88
C LEU A 319 17.33 -0.69 40.92
N LEU A 320 16.69 -1.85 40.75
CA LEU A 320 17.36 -3.14 40.60
C LEU A 320 18.29 -3.16 39.38
N TRP A 321 17.81 -2.68 38.23
CA TRP A 321 18.61 -2.61 37.01
C TRP A 321 19.80 -1.64 37.15
N GLU A 322 19.62 -0.54 37.88
CA GLU A 322 20.71 0.41 38.20
C GLU A 322 21.66 -0.09 39.30
N GLY A 323 21.35 -1.21 39.95
CA GLY A 323 22.17 -1.82 41.01
C GLY A 323 21.93 -1.26 42.41
N ASP A 324 21.00 -0.32 42.61
CA ASP A 324 20.66 0.26 43.91
C ASP A 324 19.63 -0.62 44.65
N ARG A 325 20.11 -1.77 45.12
CA ARG A 325 19.28 -2.78 45.81
C ARG A 325 18.66 -2.25 47.10
N ASP A 326 19.38 -1.42 47.84
CA ASP A 326 18.87 -0.88 49.10
C ASP A 326 17.72 0.09 48.86
N ALA A 327 17.81 0.95 47.83
CA ALA A 327 16.68 1.78 47.44
C ALA A 327 15.51 0.96 46.90
N ALA A 328 15.79 -0.11 46.15
CA ALA A 328 14.75 -1.02 45.64
C ALA A 328 13.98 -1.70 46.78
N ARG A 329 14.67 -2.21 47.81
CA ARG A 329 14.03 -2.80 49.00
C ARG A 329 13.19 -1.77 49.77
N ARG A 330 13.72 -0.56 49.99
CA ARG A 330 12.96 0.52 50.65
C ARG A 330 11.69 0.86 49.88
N ALA A 331 11.79 1.05 48.56
CA ALA A 331 10.63 1.33 47.72
C ALA A 331 9.59 0.21 47.79
N ALA A 332 10.02 -1.06 47.70
CA ALA A 332 9.14 -2.22 47.80
C ALA A 332 8.41 -2.28 49.16
N ALA A 333 9.11 -1.98 50.27
CA ALA A 333 8.54 -1.98 51.62
C ALA A 333 7.56 -0.83 51.86
N GLU A 334 7.79 0.34 51.27
CA GLU A 334 6.95 1.54 51.48
C GLU A 334 5.58 1.45 50.80
N ARG A 335 5.50 0.90 49.59
CA ARG A 335 4.28 0.96 48.75
C ARG A 335 3.86 -0.36 48.12
N GLY A 336 4.55 -1.45 48.45
CA GLY A 336 4.30 -2.77 47.87
C GLY A 336 4.77 -2.88 46.42
N CYS A 337 5.05 -4.10 45.99
CA CYS A 337 5.55 -4.42 44.67
C CYS A 337 4.88 -5.70 44.18
N ASP A 338 4.92 -5.96 42.88
CA ASP A 338 4.52 -7.26 42.33
C ASP A 338 5.32 -8.41 43.00
N PRO A 339 4.65 -9.49 43.44
CA PRO A 339 5.29 -10.66 44.06
C PRO A 339 6.44 -11.27 43.25
N GLU A 340 6.37 -11.24 41.91
CA GLU A 340 7.43 -11.81 41.06
C GLU A 340 8.74 -11.01 41.18
N ILE A 341 8.63 -9.69 41.32
CA ILE A 341 9.79 -8.80 41.49
C ILE A 341 10.33 -8.87 42.93
N LEU A 342 9.46 -9.10 43.93
CA LEU A 342 9.89 -9.37 45.30
C LEU A 342 10.76 -10.63 45.39
N VAL A 343 10.37 -11.71 44.71
CA VAL A 343 11.18 -12.95 44.65
C VAL A 343 12.54 -12.70 43.99
N ARG A 344 12.64 -11.80 43.00
CA ARG A 344 13.92 -11.41 42.38
C ARG A 344 14.79 -10.55 43.29
N LEU A 345 14.20 -9.77 44.20
CA LEU A 345 14.93 -9.03 45.24
C LEU A 345 15.57 -9.99 46.26
N ASP A 346 14.87 -11.08 46.60
CA ASP A 346 15.27 -12.02 47.64
C ASP A 346 16.23 -13.13 47.15
N ARG A 347 16.18 -13.50 45.86
CA ARG A 347 16.94 -14.63 45.29
C ARG A 347 18.45 -14.41 45.07
N VAL A 348 19.02 -13.27 45.43
CA VAL A 348 20.46 -12.98 45.21
C VAL A 348 21.22 -12.82 46.52
N GLU A 349 20.80 -13.56 47.56
CA GLU A 349 21.45 -13.63 48.87
C GLU A 349 22.38 -14.85 49.08
N ASP A 350 22.74 -15.59 48.04
CA ASP A 350 23.84 -16.58 48.10
C ASP A 350 25.06 -16.18 47.26
#